data_AF-A0AAU6MA87-F1
#
_entry.id   AF-A0AAU6MA87-F1
#
_cell.length_a   1.000
_cell.length_b   1.000
_cell.length_c   1.000
_cell.angle_alpha   90.00
_cell.angle_beta   90.00
_cell.angle_gamma   90.00
#
_symmetry.space_group_name_H-M   'P 1'
#
loop_
_entity.id
_entity.type
_entity.pdbx_description
1 polymer ?
#
loop_
_entity_poly.entity_id
_entity_poly.type
_entity_poly.pdbx_seq_one_letter_code
_entity_poly.pdbx_strand_id
1 'polypeptide(L)'
;MSGSGSWAVRSDGKADGIVLAIDFPGTGRREAGFTDLAERLDIPYALWETLPPPFAHATMLTGADWVDRWVAGVEASGRPVRAVMAFCAASPYAAALAHRIGALQGKTPETVFFDPDIPEEFFLYWQYQQIMERFLPDLSAEETAAARQRGEQAREHSEDLTALGTELIGLFHEYGEPACRRAGLDDERTAEFLGGFTTYVSFVCGSSQIAAQEPEMLVASWSTATAVTSASSGKAGKLVAKDITFPDITHVDLLATTEVAAAVSALLK
;
A
#
# COMPACT_ATOMS: atom_id res chain seq x y z
N MET A 1 15.39 -0.70 19.12
CA MET A 1 13.99 -0.98 18.80
C MET A 1 13.97 -1.87 17.58
N SER A 2 13.80 -3.18 17.78
CA SER A 2 13.76 -4.15 16.67
C SER A 2 12.30 -4.40 16.30
N GLY A 3 11.81 -3.76 15.25
CA GLY A 3 10.62 -4.24 14.57
C GLY A 3 10.89 -5.66 14.06
N SER A 4 9.90 -6.55 14.12
CA SER A 4 9.95 -7.78 13.34
C SER A 4 10.06 -7.35 11.87
N GLY A 5 10.99 -7.92 11.11
CA GLY A 5 11.62 -7.30 9.92
C GLY A 5 10.74 -6.84 8.75
N SER A 6 9.42 -6.86 8.88
CA SER A 6 8.40 -6.33 7.97
C SER A 6 7.57 -5.17 8.56
N TRP A 7 7.89 -4.69 9.77
CA TRP A 7 7.14 -3.67 10.50
C TRP A 7 8.06 -2.58 11.07
N ALA A 8 7.69 -1.32 10.89
CA ALA A 8 8.25 -0.16 11.57
C ALA A 8 7.36 0.26 12.74
N VAL A 9 7.94 0.43 13.92
CA VAL A 9 7.21 0.99 15.06
C VAL A 9 7.14 2.50 14.90
N ARG A 10 5.92 3.05 14.74
CA ARG A 10 5.67 4.50 14.61
C ARG A 10 5.40 5.18 15.94
N SER A 11 4.77 4.47 16.86
CA SER A 11 4.62 4.91 18.25
C SER A 11 4.57 3.72 19.20
N ASP A 12 5.08 3.93 20.41
CA ASP A 12 4.93 2.97 21.50
C ASP A 12 3.57 3.15 22.19
N GLY A 13 3.00 2.04 22.62
CA GLY A 13 1.78 2.01 23.41
C GLY A 13 2.08 1.85 24.90
N LYS A 14 1.15 2.31 25.74
CA LYS A 14 1.18 2.07 27.20
C LYS A 14 0.42 0.81 27.60
N ALA A 15 -0.51 0.37 26.76
CA ALA A 15 -1.31 -0.84 26.96
C ALA A 15 -0.82 -2.00 26.09
N ASP A 16 -1.24 -3.21 26.46
CA ASP A 16 -0.94 -4.40 25.69
C ASP A 16 -1.73 -4.47 24.39
N GLY A 17 -1.01 -4.82 23.33
CA GLY A 17 -1.49 -4.95 21.96
C GLY A 17 -0.96 -3.90 20.99
N ILE A 18 -1.25 -4.14 19.71
CA ILE A 18 -0.75 -3.36 18.57
C ILE A 18 -1.90 -2.97 17.63
N VAL A 19 -1.77 -1.80 17.01
CA VAL A 19 -2.53 -1.37 15.84
C VAL A 19 -1.60 -1.46 14.64
N LEU A 20 -2.05 -2.15 13.59
CA LEU A 20 -1.29 -2.32 12.35
C LEU A 20 -1.75 -1.29 11.32
N ALA A 21 -0.83 -0.68 10.62
CA ALA A 21 -1.07 0.27 9.54
C ALA A 21 -0.43 -0.25 8.25
N ILE A 22 -1.24 -0.48 7.23
CA ILE A 22 -0.84 -1.08 5.97
C ILE A 22 -0.89 0.00 4.91
N ASP A 23 0.27 0.26 4.35
CA ASP A 23 0.51 1.24 3.29
C ASP A 23 1.79 0.87 2.55
N PHE A 24 1.96 1.42 1.36
CA PHE A 24 3.24 1.40 0.68
C PHE A 24 3.99 2.71 0.95
N PRO A 25 5.04 2.70 1.80
CA PRO A 25 5.87 3.89 1.98
C PRO A 25 6.67 4.12 0.69
N GLY A 26 6.39 5.21 -0.02
CA GLY A 26 6.93 5.46 -1.36
C GLY A 26 7.54 6.85 -1.53
N THR A 27 8.70 6.91 -2.17
CA THR A 27 9.47 8.13 -2.46
C THR A 27 8.76 9.03 -3.46
N GLY A 28 8.43 10.25 -3.04
CA GLY A 28 7.88 11.29 -3.91
C GLY A 28 6.34 11.31 -4.00
N ARG A 29 5.64 10.47 -3.23
CA ARG A 29 4.19 10.58 -3.06
C ARG A 29 3.83 11.93 -2.43
N ARG A 30 2.66 12.47 -2.77
CA ARG A 30 2.18 13.75 -2.20
C ARG A 30 1.36 13.53 -0.94
N GLU A 31 0.74 12.36 -0.85
CA GLU A 31 -0.17 11.91 0.18
C GLU A 31 0.55 11.79 1.53
N ALA A 32 -0.07 12.36 2.56
CA ALA A 32 0.29 12.11 3.95
C ALA A 32 0.26 10.62 4.25
N GLY A 33 1.08 10.16 5.19
CA GLY A 33 1.17 8.77 5.60
C GLY A 33 0.80 8.50 7.03
N PHE A 34 0.91 7.22 7.40
CA PHE A 34 0.64 6.79 8.77
C PHE A 34 1.64 7.36 9.77
N THR A 35 2.81 7.82 9.32
CA THR A 35 3.71 8.62 10.15
C THR A 35 3.08 9.98 10.52
N ASP A 36 2.43 10.68 9.57
CA ASP A 36 1.72 11.94 9.86
C ASP A 36 0.51 11.72 10.78
N LEU A 37 -0.20 10.60 10.59
CA LEU A 37 -1.32 10.22 11.47
C LEU A 37 -0.81 9.92 12.89
N ALA A 38 0.30 9.18 13.01
CA ALA A 38 0.86 8.75 14.29
C ALA A 38 1.17 9.93 15.23
N GLU A 39 1.61 11.06 14.69
CA GLU A 39 1.90 12.28 15.46
C GLU A 39 0.67 12.86 16.17
N ARG A 40 -0.53 12.53 15.68
CA ARG A 40 -1.82 13.11 16.12
C ARG A 40 -2.73 12.06 16.77
N LEU A 41 -2.35 10.78 16.71
CA LEU A 41 -3.18 9.67 17.16
C LEU A 41 -3.07 9.48 18.68
N ASP A 42 -4.23 9.50 19.36
CA ASP A 42 -4.33 9.31 20.81
C ASP A 42 -4.95 7.94 21.11
N ILE A 43 -4.12 6.89 21.01
CA ILE A 43 -4.48 5.50 21.29
C ILE A 43 -3.56 4.90 22.36
N PRO A 44 -4.04 3.94 23.17
CA PRO A 44 -3.22 3.34 24.22
C PRO A 44 -2.24 2.27 23.69
N TYR A 45 -2.41 1.83 22.44
CA TYR A 45 -1.68 0.72 21.81
C TYR A 45 -0.49 1.22 20.97
N ALA A 46 0.48 0.33 20.72
CA ALA A 46 1.58 0.66 19.82
C ALA A 46 1.09 0.68 18.35
N LEU A 47 1.61 1.59 17.54
CA LEU A 47 1.30 1.67 16.11
C LEU A 47 2.47 1.10 15.28
N TRP A 48 2.21 0.07 14.49
CA TRP A 48 3.18 -0.56 13.61
C TRP A 48 2.77 -0.35 12.15
N GLU A 49 3.68 0.12 11.31
CA GLU A 49 3.46 0.35 9.89
C GLU A 49 4.23 -0.65 9.04
N THR A 50 3.65 -1.09 7.94
CA THR A 50 4.28 -2.05 7.02
C THR A 50 5.57 -1.49 6.42
N LEU A 51 6.61 -2.33 6.35
CA LEU A 51 7.83 -2.07 5.60
C LEU A 51 7.87 -2.93 4.34
N PRO A 52 8.26 -2.36 3.18
CA PRO A 52 8.48 -3.15 1.99
C PRO A 52 9.69 -4.09 2.18
N PRO A 53 9.76 -5.19 1.40
CA PRO A 53 10.96 -5.99 1.28
C PRO A 53 12.14 -5.14 0.78
N PRO A 54 13.39 -5.55 1.04
CA PRO A 54 14.56 -4.88 0.48
C PRO A 54 14.52 -4.81 -1.05
N PHE A 55 14.77 -3.63 -1.61
CA PHE A 55 14.62 -3.36 -3.04
C PHE A 55 15.69 -3.98 -3.94
N ALA A 56 16.93 -4.12 -3.44
CA ALA A 56 18.07 -4.60 -4.24
C ALA A 56 17.86 -5.98 -4.89
N HIS A 57 16.91 -6.77 -4.37
CA HIS A 57 16.53 -8.08 -4.90
C HIS A 57 15.02 -8.19 -5.08
N ALA A 58 14.37 -7.08 -5.46
CA ALA A 58 12.94 -7.03 -5.64
C ALA A 58 12.49 -8.04 -6.70
N THR A 59 11.51 -8.86 -6.32
CA THR A 59 10.79 -9.78 -7.20
C THR A 59 9.30 -9.51 -7.05
N MET A 60 8.51 -9.93 -8.04
CA MET A 60 7.06 -9.92 -7.90
C MET A 60 6.63 -10.89 -6.79
N LEU A 61 6.09 -10.33 -5.72
CA LEU A 61 5.39 -11.05 -4.66
C LEU A 61 3.90 -11.10 -4.96
N THR A 62 3.27 -12.23 -4.63
CA THR A 62 1.81 -12.36 -4.65
C THR A 62 1.19 -11.62 -3.47
N GLY A 63 -0.12 -11.37 -3.55
CA GLY A 63 -0.87 -10.80 -2.43
C GLY A 63 -0.75 -11.64 -1.15
N ALA A 64 -0.75 -12.97 -1.29
CA ALA A 64 -0.56 -13.91 -0.20
C ALA A 64 0.85 -13.80 0.43
N ASP A 65 1.90 -13.68 -0.39
CA ASP A 65 3.29 -13.54 0.10
C ASP A 65 3.46 -12.29 0.98
N TRP A 66 2.84 -11.17 0.58
CA TRP A 66 2.82 -9.94 1.37
C TRP A 66 2.14 -10.15 2.73
N VAL A 67 0.96 -10.78 2.74
CA VAL A 67 0.22 -11.05 3.98
C VAL A 67 0.98 -12.05 4.87
N ASP A 68 1.54 -13.12 4.30
CA ASP A 68 2.35 -14.11 5.03
C ASP A 68 3.52 -13.46 5.73
N ARG A 69 4.26 -12.59 5.03
CA ARG A 69 5.38 -11.83 5.60
C ARG A 69 4.93 -11.01 6.81
N TRP A 70 3.81 -10.32 6.70
CA TRP A 70 3.30 -9.46 7.77
C TRP A 70 2.75 -10.25 8.97
N VAL A 71 2.03 -11.34 8.71
CA VAL A 71 1.53 -12.26 9.74
C VAL A 71 2.68 -12.85 10.55
N ALA A 72 3.74 -13.33 9.89
CA ALA A 72 4.92 -13.86 10.57
C ALA A 72 5.56 -12.81 11.51
N GLY A 73 5.58 -11.54 11.09
CA GLY A 73 6.07 -10.44 11.93
C GLY A 73 5.19 -10.14 13.15
N VAL A 74 3.87 -10.32 13.03
CA VAL A 74 2.92 -10.21 14.15
C VAL A 74 3.06 -11.39 15.10
N GLU A 75 3.09 -12.62 14.59
CA GLU A 75 3.22 -13.84 15.40
C GLU A 75 4.52 -13.83 16.22
N ALA A 76 5.63 -13.43 15.60
CA ALA A 76 6.93 -13.31 16.28
C ALA A 76 6.91 -12.28 17.44
N SER A 77 5.98 -11.31 17.42
CA SER A 77 5.84 -10.34 18.50
C SER A 77 5.14 -10.92 19.74
N GLY A 78 4.28 -11.94 19.56
CA GLY A 78 3.42 -12.48 20.61
C GLY A 78 2.37 -11.50 21.15
N ARG A 79 2.19 -10.32 20.53
CA ARG A 79 1.27 -9.28 21.01
C ARG A 79 -0.09 -9.39 20.33
N PRO A 80 -1.21 -9.17 21.03
CA PRO A 80 -2.53 -9.18 20.42
C PRO A 80 -2.72 -7.98 19.49
N VAL A 81 -3.37 -8.19 18.36
CA VAL A 81 -3.68 -7.11 17.42
C VAL A 81 -5.07 -6.57 17.75
N ARG A 82 -5.14 -5.28 18.03
CA ARG A 82 -6.36 -4.59 18.43
C ARG A 82 -7.10 -4.04 17.22
N ALA A 83 -6.35 -3.51 16.26
CA ALA A 83 -6.91 -2.98 15.03
C ALA A 83 -5.95 -3.11 13.84
N VAL A 84 -6.52 -3.08 12.65
CA VAL A 84 -5.85 -3.08 11.37
C VAL A 84 -6.36 -1.87 10.58
N MET A 85 -5.44 -1.06 10.09
CA MET A 85 -5.70 0.16 9.34
C MET A 85 -5.09 0.06 7.95
N ALA A 86 -5.76 0.56 6.92
CA ALA A 86 -5.18 0.62 5.57
C ALA A 86 -5.58 1.88 4.83
N PHE A 87 -4.66 2.38 4.00
CA PHE A 87 -4.89 3.52 3.11
C PHE A 87 -5.06 3.06 1.66
N CYS A 88 -6.14 3.48 1.01
CA CYS A 88 -6.37 3.34 -0.42
C CYS A 88 -6.24 1.87 -0.91
N ALA A 89 -5.30 1.65 -1.83
CA ALA A 89 -4.93 0.37 -2.42
C ALA A 89 -4.53 -0.71 -1.39
N ALA A 90 -4.22 -0.33 -0.15
CA ALA A 90 -3.89 -1.28 0.91
C ALA A 90 -5.11 -1.99 1.51
N SER A 91 -6.33 -1.57 1.19
CA SER A 91 -7.54 -2.08 1.86
C SER A 91 -7.79 -3.59 1.69
N PRO A 92 -7.52 -4.25 0.54
CA PRO A 92 -7.62 -5.71 0.44
C PRO A 92 -6.60 -6.45 1.32
N TYR A 93 -5.38 -5.91 1.44
CA TYR A 93 -4.36 -6.47 2.34
C TYR A 93 -4.81 -6.43 3.80
N ALA A 94 -5.35 -5.31 4.26
CA ALA A 94 -5.85 -5.18 5.61
C ALA A 94 -7.02 -6.13 5.89
N ALA A 95 -7.91 -6.35 4.92
CA ALA A 95 -8.99 -7.32 5.04
C ALA A 95 -8.45 -8.76 5.23
N ALA A 96 -7.52 -9.19 4.36
CA ALA A 96 -6.88 -10.50 4.46
C ALA A 96 -6.11 -10.66 5.78
N LEU A 97 -5.38 -9.62 6.19
CA LEU A 97 -4.60 -9.62 7.41
C LEU A 97 -5.49 -9.70 8.66
N ALA A 98 -6.57 -8.90 8.72
CA ALA A 98 -7.54 -8.93 9.81
C ALA A 98 -8.24 -10.29 9.94
N HIS A 99 -8.59 -10.91 8.81
CA HIS A 99 -9.17 -12.25 8.78
C HIS A 99 -8.21 -13.30 9.38
N ARG A 100 -6.95 -13.33 8.92
CA ARG A 100 -5.96 -14.29 9.41
C ARG A 100 -5.60 -14.09 10.88
N ILE A 101 -5.41 -12.84 11.29
CA ILE A 101 -5.17 -12.50 12.70
C ILE A 101 -6.37 -12.91 13.55
N GLY A 102 -7.60 -12.68 13.08
CA GLY A 102 -8.82 -13.10 13.76
C GLY A 102 -8.85 -14.61 14.02
N ALA A 103 -8.44 -15.42 13.04
CA ALA A 103 -8.31 -16.87 13.19
C ALA A 103 -7.23 -17.25 14.22
N LEU A 104 -6.09 -16.54 14.26
CA LEU A 104 -4.99 -16.83 15.19
C LEU A 104 -5.33 -16.49 16.65
N GLN A 105 -6.00 -15.35 16.89
CA GLN A 105 -6.27 -14.87 18.26
C GLN A 105 -7.71 -15.13 18.74
N GLY A 106 -8.56 -15.72 17.89
CA GLY A 106 -9.97 -16.05 18.19
C GLY A 106 -10.94 -14.85 18.18
N LYS A 107 -10.45 -13.65 17.83
CA LYS A 107 -11.25 -12.43 17.69
C LYS A 107 -10.67 -11.56 16.59
N THR A 108 -11.48 -11.22 15.59
CA THR A 108 -11.10 -10.29 14.51
C THR A 108 -10.78 -8.90 15.09
N PRO A 109 -9.64 -8.29 14.71
CA PRO A 109 -9.33 -6.91 15.08
C PRO A 109 -10.34 -5.92 14.50
N GLU A 110 -10.47 -4.74 15.13
CA GLU A 110 -11.18 -3.62 14.52
C GLU A 110 -10.52 -3.24 13.19
N THR A 111 -11.30 -2.98 12.14
CA THR A 111 -10.75 -2.67 10.81
C THR A 111 -11.18 -1.28 10.38
N VAL A 112 -10.19 -0.42 10.09
CA VAL A 112 -10.42 0.97 9.66
C VAL A 112 -9.75 1.22 8.31
N PHE A 113 -10.53 1.62 7.32
CA PHE A 113 -10.01 1.97 6.00
C PHE A 113 -10.03 3.48 5.79
N PHE A 114 -9.00 3.99 5.12
CA PHE A 114 -8.90 5.38 4.71
C PHE A 114 -8.99 5.42 3.19
N ASP A 115 -10.07 5.99 2.65
CA ASP A 115 -10.38 5.98 1.22
C ASP A 115 -10.17 4.60 0.56
N PRO A 116 -10.79 3.50 1.06
CA PRO A 116 -10.52 2.16 0.53
C PRO A 116 -10.76 2.10 -0.97
N ASP A 117 -9.84 1.43 -1.67
CA ASP A 117 -9.97 1.18 -3.11
C ASP A 117 -9.32 -0.15 -3.51
N ILE A 118 -9.72 -0.67 -4.67
CA ILE A 118 -9.12 -1.84 -5.32
C ILE A 118 -8.36 -1.32 -6.54
N PRO A 119 -7.04 -1.56 -6.65
CA PRO A 119 -6.30 -1.07 -7.79
C PRO A 119 -6.80 -1.61 -9.13
N GLU A 120 -6.90 -0.70 -10.09
CA GLU A 120 -7.32 -0.96 -11.46
C GLU A 120 -6.19 -0.69 -12.47
N GLU A 121 -6.32 -1.26 -13.66
CA GLU A 121 -5.39 -1.17 -14.79
C GLU A 121 -5.00 0.28 -15.13
N PHE A 122 -5.98 1.17 -15.25
CA PHE A 122 -5.75 2.57 -15.59
C PHE A 122 -4.80 3.25 -14.59
N PHE A 123 -5.00 3.00 -13.29
CA PHE A 123 -4.21 3.62 -12.24
C PHE A 123 -2.76 3.14 -12.28
N LEU A 124 -2.53 1.83 -12.40
CA LEU A 124 -1.19 1.27 -12.49
C LEU A 124 -0.43 1.82 -13.71
N TYR A 125 -1.08 1.87 -14.87
CA TYR A 125 -0.46 2.42 -16.07
C TYR A 125 -0.19 3.93 -15.97
N TRP A 126 -1.13 4.69 -15.42
CA TRP A 126 -0.93 6.12 -15.17
C TRP A 126 0.28 6.37 -14.26
N GLN A 127 0.44 5.58 -13.20
CA GLN A 127 1.59 5.70 -12.30
C GLN A 127 2.92 5.33 -12.96
N TYR A 128 2.94 4.29 -13.78
CA TYR A 128 4.10 3.97 -14.60
C TYR A 128 4.53 5.17 -15.45
N GLN A 129 3.59 5.82 -16.14
CA GLN A 129 3.87 7.03 -16.93
C GLN A 129 4.44 8.16 -16.06
N GLN A 130 3.83 8.42 -14.90
CA GLN A 130 4.29 9.49 -14.00
C GLN A 130 5.70 9.22 -13.43
N ILE A 131 6.00 7.97 -13.09
CA ILE A 131 7.32 7.60 -12.55
C ILE A 131 8.39 7.70 -13.65
N MET A 132 8.08 7.21 -14.85
CA MET A 132 8.96 7.36 -16.02
C MET A 132 9.28 8.84 -16.29
N GLU A 133 8.27 9.70 -16.37
CA GLU A 133 8.45 11.13 -16.64
C GLU A 133 9.23 11.86 -15.52
N ARG A 134 8.93 11.53 -14.25
CA ARG A 134 9.49 12.25 -13.10
C ARG A 134 10.91 11.82 -12.75
N PHE A 135 11.20 10.53 -12.84
CA PHE A 135 12.44 9.97 -12.30
C PHE A 135 13.44 9.54 -13.36
N LEU A 136 13.03 9.50 -14.63
CA LEU A 136 13.93 9.26 -15.76
C LEU A 136 13.95 10.46 -16.73
N PRO A 137 14.30 11.68 -16.27
CA PRO A 137 14.30 12.88 -17.11
C PRO A 137 15.34 12.83 -18.24
N ASP A 138 16.34 11.94 -18.13
CA ASP A 138 17.40 11.75 -19.12
C ASP A 138 17.00 10.79 -20.27
N LEU A 139 15.74 10.37 -20.32
CA LEU A 139 15.19 9.71 -21.50
C LEU A 139 15.02 10.73 -22.63
N SER A 140 15.48 10.36 -23.81
CA SER A 140 15.19 11.09 -25.03
C SER A 140 13.68 11.07 -25.33
N ALA A 141 13.23 12.01 -26.17
CA ALA A 141 11.85 12.04 -26.65
C ALA A 141 11.46 10.74 -27.37
N GLU A 142 12.41 10.11 -28.07
CA GLU A 142 12.20 8.83 -28.76
C GLU A 142 12.06 7.67 -27.77
N GLU A 143 12.96 7.56 -26.78
CA GLU A 143 12.86 6.55 -25.72
C GLU A 143 11.53 6.69 -24.95
N THR A 144 11.14 7.93 -24.63
CA THR A 144 9.88 8.22 -23.93
C THR A 144 8.66 7.82 -24.76
N ALA A 145 8.65 8.16 -26.06
CA ALA A 145 7.58 7.80 -26.97
C ALA A 145 7.48 6.27 -27.15
N ALA A 146 8.62 5.59 -27.29
CA ALA A 146 8.67 4.13 -27.41
C ALA A 146 8.19 3.42 -26.14
N ALA A 147 8.65 3.87 -24.96
CA ALA A 147 8.23 3.33 -23.68
C ALA A 147 6.73 3.52 -23.42
N ARG A 148 6.17 4.66 -23.84
CA ARG A 148 4.72 4.92 -23.78
C ARG A 148 3.95 4.03 -24.76
N GLN A 149 4.38 3.94 -26.01
CA GLN A 149 3.71 3.11 -27.01
C GLN A 149 3.67 1.63 -26.58
N ARG A 150 4.79 1.11 -26.08
CA ARG A 150 4.87 -0.29 -25.62
C ARG A 150 4.08 -0.50 -24.33
N GLY A 151 4.08 0.46 -23.41
CA GLY A 151 3.24 0.40 -22.23
C GLY A 151 1.74 0.38 -22.57
N GLU A 152 1.32 1.16 -23.56
CA GLU A 152 -0.06 1.13 -24.07
C GLU A 152 -0.40 -0.23 -24.70
N GLN A 153 0.50 -0.79 -25.50
CA GLN A 153 0.31 -2.13 -26.06
C GLN A 153 0.22 -3.19 -24.98
N ALA A 154 1.06 -3.14 -23.96
CA ALA A 154 0.98 -4.04 -22.81
C ALA A 154 -0.39 -3.91 -22.13
N ARG A 155 -0.87 -2.68 -21.93
CA ARG A 155 -2.19 -2.39 -21.36
C ARG A 155 -3.33 -3.01 -22.17
N GLU A 156 -3.30 -2.89 -23.50
CA GLU A 156 -4.33 -3.42 -24.40
C GLU A 156 -4.38 -4.96 -24.45
N HIS A 157 -3.25 -5.64 -24.21
CA HIS A 157 -3.12 -7.10 -24.38
C HIS A 157 -3.01 -7.88 -23.07
N SER A 158 -2.88 -7.20 -21.93
CA SER A 158 -2.75 -7.87 -20.63
C SER A 158 -4.08 -8.47 -20.18
N GLU A 159 -4.05 -9.72 -19.74
CA GLU A 159 -5.24 -10.44 -19.28
C GLU A 159 -5.71 -9.97 -17.89
N ASP A 160 -4.76 -9.57 -17.04
CA ASP A 160 -5.01 -9.07 -15.69
C ASP A 160 -3.94 -8.03 -15.26
N LEU A 161 -4.12 -7.47 -14.05
CA LEU A 161 -3.23 -6.46 -13.51
C LEU A 161 -1.81 -7.00 -13.22
N THR A 162 -1.66 -8.31 -12.98
CA THR A 162 -0.36 -8.94 -12.70
C THR A 162 0.44 -9.11 -14.00
N ALA A 163 -0.22 -9.53 -15.07
CA ALA A 163 0.35 -9.58 -16.42
C ALA A 163 0.81 -8.17 -16.85
N LEU A 164 -0.05 -7.15 -16.68
CA LEU A 164 0.32 -5.76 -16.96
C LEU A 164 1.50 -5.31 -16.10
N GLY A 165 1.47 -5.55 -14.79
CA GLY A 165 2.56 -5.19 -13.89
C GLY A 165 3.90 -5.79 -14.30
N THR A 166 3.90 -7.05 -14.73
CA THR A 166 5.11 -7.75 -15.20
C THR A 166 5.70 -7.06 -16.44
N GLU A 167 4.87 -6.74 -17.43
CA GLU A 167 5.30 -6.03 -18.64
C GLU A 167 5.81 -4.62 -18.31
N LEU A 168 5.12 -3.85 -17.47
CA LEU A 168 5.54 -2.51 -17.08
C LEU A 168 6.84 -2.49 -16.29
N ILE A 169 7.09 -3.50 -15.44
CA ILE A 169 8.39 -3.69 -14.78
C ILE A 169 9.47 -3.94 -15.82
N GLY A 170 9.23 -4.84 -16.78
CA GLY A 170 10.17 -5.13 -17.86
C GLY A 170 10.56 -3.85 -18.63
N LEU A 171 9.57 -3.05 -19.02
CA LEU A 171 9.81 -1.77 -19.70
C LEU A 171 10.57 -0.79 -18.81
N PHE A 172 10.19 -0.66 -17.53
CA PHE A 172 10.86 0.25 -16.61
C PHE A 172 12.34 -0.10 -16.42
N HIS A 173 12.69 -1.38 -16.33
CA HIS A 173 14.08 -1.82 -16.26
C HIS A 173 14.81 -1.56 -17.58
N GLU A 174 14.18 -1.90 -18.72
CA GLU A 174 14.78 -1.74 -20.05
C GLU A 174 15.19 -0.29 -20.35
N TYR A 175 14.32 0.67 -20.02
CA TYR A 175 14.60 2.10 -20.24
C TYR A 175 15.33 2.75 -19.05
N GLY A 176 15.05 2.29 -17.84
CA GLY A 176 15.59 2.86 -16.61
C GLY A 176 17.06 2.56 -16.38
N GLU A 177 17.52 1.33 -16.64
CA GLU A 177 18.93 0.97 -16.39
C GLU A 177 19.91 1.84 -17.23
N PRO A 178 19.73 2.00 -18.55
CA PRO A 178 20.58 2.91 -19.33
C PRO A 178 20.50 4.36 -18.85
N ALA A 179 19.30 4.83 -18.48
CA ALA A 179 19.11 6.19 -18.00
C ALA A 179 19.82 6.45 -16.67
N CYS A 180 19.73 5.53 -15.70
CA CYS A 180 20.45 5.61 -14.43
C CYS A 180 21.98 5.65 -14.65
N ARG A 181 22.49 4.84 -15.57
CA ARG A 181 23.93 4.84 -15.92
C ARG A 181 24.36 6.17 -16.53
N ARG A 182 23.55 6.76 -17.42
CA ARG A 182 23.83 8.10 -17.99
C ARG A 182 23.82 9.18 -16.90
N ALA A 183 22.93 9.06 -15.92
CA ALA A 183 22.87 9.93 -14.75
C ALA A 183 24.01 9.69 -13.73
N GLY A 184 24.89 8.70 -13.96
CA GLY A 184 26.05 8.42 -13.14
C GLY A 184 25.75 7.66 -11.84
N LEU A 185 24.61 6.96 -11.77
CA LEU A 185 24.33 6.05 -10.66
C LEU A 185 25.22 4.80 -10.79
N ASP A 186 25.71 4.32 -9.65
CA ASP A 186 26.38 3.02 -9.57
C ASP A 186 25.35 1.86 -9.64
N ASP A 187 25.85 0.63 -9.76
CA ASP A 187 25.02 -0.56 -9.91
C ASP A 187 24.09 -0.78 -8.70
N GLU A 188 24.56 -0.46 -7.49
CA GLU A 188 23.78 -0.62 -6.25
C GLU A 188 22.59 0.32 -6.21
N ARG A 189 22.81 1.62 -6.47
CA ARG A 189 21.74 2.63 -6.52
C ARG A 189 20.80 2.41 -7.67
N THR A 190 21.30 1.94 -8.82
CA THR A 190 20.47 1.56 -9.96
C THR A 190 19.55 0.41 -9.59
N ALA A 191 20.10 -0.66 -8.98
CA ALA A 191 19.32 -1.80 -8.53
C ALA A 191 18.28 -1.41 -7.46
N GLU A 192 18.63 -0.55 -6.51
CA GLU A 192 17.70 -0.05 -5.49
C GLU A 192 16.55 0.76 -6.11
N PHE A 193 16.85 1.66 -7.05
CA PHE A 193 15.84 2.48 -7.72
C PHE A 193 14.87 1.63 -8.56
N LEU A 194 15.39 0.76 -9.43
CA LEU A 194 14.57 -0.13 -10.26
C LEU A 194 13.80 -1.15 -9.40
N GLY A 195 14.43 -1.62 -8.33
CA GLY A 195 13.82 -2.50 -7.33
C GLY A 195 12.68 -1.84 -6.57
N GLY A 196 12.78 -0.55 -6.28
CA GLY A 196 11.71 0.24 -5.66
C GLY A 196 10.44 0.25 -6.51
N PHE A 197 10.56 0.50 -7.82
CA PHE A 197 9.43 0.42 -8.75
C PHE A 197 8.86 -1.00 -8.83
N THR A 198 9.72 -2.01 -8.91
CA THR A 198 9.30 -3.42 -8.95
C THR A 198 8.49 -3.81 -7.71
N THR A 199 8.97 -3.41 -6.54
CA THR A 199 8.29 -3.68 -5.26
C THR A 199 6.97 -2.94 -5.16
N TYR A 200 6.91 -1.71 -5.67
CA TYR A 200 5.68 -0.92 -5.73
C TYR A 200 4.62 -1.59 -6.62
N VAL A 201 4.98 -1.95 -7.86
CA VAL A 201 4.07 -2.65 -8.77
C VAL A 201 3.61 -3.98 -8.18
N SER A 202 4.51 -4.75 -7.57
CA SER A 202 4.15 -5.98 -6.86
C SER A 202 3.11 -5.75 -5.77
N PHE A 203 3.25 -4.68 -4.97
CA PHE A 203 2.27 -4.35 -3.94
C PHE A 203 0.89 -4.04 -4.55
N VAL A 204 0.84 -3.24 -5.63
CA VAL A 204 -0.40 -2.90 -6.32
C VAL A 204 -1.08 -4.13 -6.91
N CYS A 205 -0.33 -4.97 -7.63
CA CYS A 205 -0.83 -6.20 -8.24
C CYS A 205 -1.32 -7.19 -7.17
N GLY A 206 -0.57 -7.38 -6.08
CA GLY A 206 -0.96 -8.29 -5.01
C GLY A 206 -2.27 -7.88 -4.30
N SER A 207 -2.54 -6.57 -4.19
CA SER A 207 -3.80 -6.07 -3.65
C SER A 207 -4.99 -6.44 -4.54
N SER A 208 -4.85 -6.22 -5.86
CA SER A 208 -5.87 -6.60 -6.85
C SER A 208 -6.06 -8.12 -6.91
N GLN A 209 -4.98 -8.89 -6.76
CA GLN A 209 -5.02 -10.35 -6.70
C GLN A 209 -5.85 -10.86 -5.51
N ILE A 210 -5.67 -10.29 -4.31
CA ILE A 210 -6.49 -10.65 -3.14
C ILE A 210 -7.96 -10.39 -3.42
N ALA A 211 -8.28 -9.22 -3.97
CA ALA A 211 -9.67 -8.86 -4.28
C ALA A 211 -10.31 -9.81 -5.32
N ALA A 212 -9.54 -10.27 -6.30
CA ALA A 212 -10.01 -11.19 -7.32
C ALA A 212 -10.16 -12.64 -6.82
N GLN A 213 -9.24 -13.10 -5.98
CA GLN A 213 -9.19 -14.49 -5.51
C GLN A 213 -10.09 -14.76 -4.30
N GLU A 214 -10.29 -13.76 -3.44
CA GLU A 214 -11.05 -13.89 -2.19
C GLU A 214 -12.18 -12.85 -2.04
N PRO A 215 -13.09 -12.72 -3.03
CA PRO A 215 -14.11 -11.67 -3.03
C PRO A 215 -15.08 -11.77 -1.85
N GLU A 216 -15.42 -12.99 -1.40
CA GLU A 216 -16.32 -13.21 -0.26
C GLU A 216 -15.70 -12.77 1.06
N MET A 217 -14.40 -13.06 1.26
CA MET A 217 -13.64 -12.60 2.43
C MET A 217 -13.57 -11.07 2.45
N LEU A 218 -13.30 -10.46 1.29
CA LEU A 218 -13.23 -9.01 1.16
C LEU A 218 -14.57 -8.35 1.54
N VAL A 219 -15.69 -8.86 1.00
CA VAL A 219 -17.04 -8.36 1.34
C VAL A 219 -17.33 -8.56 2.82
N ALA A 220 -17.03 -9.74 3.38
CA ALA A 220 -17.25 -10.02 4.80
C ALA A 220 -16.45 -9.08 5.71
N SER A 221 -15.18 -8.84 5.40
CA SER A 221 -14.34 -7.87 6.12
C SER A 221 -14.90 -6.46 6.01
N TRP A 222 -15.16 -5.99 4.79
CA TRP A 222 -15.61 -4.62 4.55
C TRP A 222 -16.96 -4.34 5.22
N SER A 223 -17.92 -5.27 5.13
CA SER A 223 -19.24 -5.14 5.75
C SER A 223 -19.24 -5.03 7.28
N THR A 224 -18.10 -5.19 7.94
CA THR A 224 -17.92 -4.96 9.38
C THR A 224 -16.94 -3.82 9.71
N ALA A 225 -16.24 -3.29 8.70
CA ALA A 225 -15.23 -2.25 8.86
C ALA A 225 -15.83 -0.84 8.96
N THR A 226 -15.02 0.10 9.43
CA THR A 226 -15.30 1.54 9.34
C THR A 226 -14.43 2.16 8.24
N ALA A 227 -15.01 2.86 7.27
CA ALA A 227 -14.25 3.74 6.40
C ALA A 227 -14.19 5.16 6.97
N VAL A 228 -13.06 5.81 6.72
CA VAL A 228 -12.82 7.24 6.88
C VAL A 228 -12.56 7.79 5.49
N THR A 229 -13.48 8.60 4.97
CA THR A 229 -13.50 8.98 3.56
C THR A 229 -13.26 10.47 3.35
N SER A 230 -12.44 10.80 2.35
CA SER A 230 -12.21 12.16 1.86
C SER A 230 -13.27 12.60 0.85
N ALA A 231 -13.17 13.85 0.39
CA ALA A 231 -14.02 14.43 -0.65
C ALA A 231 -14.03 13.64 -1.98
N SER A 232 -12.98 12.87 -2.24
CA SER A 232 -12.76 12.15 -3.50
C SER A 232 -12.69 10.63 -3.32
N SER A 233 -13.29 10.09 -2.26
CA SER A 233 -13.26 8.65 -1.98
C SER A 233 -13.88 7.81 -3.09
N GLY A 234 -13.27 6.64 -3.34
CA GLY A 234 -13.72 5.67 -4.33
C GLY A 234 -15.03 4.97 -3.94
N LYS A 235 -15.62 4.21 -4.89
CA LYS A 235 -16.89 3.49 -4.65
C LYS A 235 -16.76 2.35 -3.64
N ALA A 236 -15.56 1.83 -3.44
CA ALA A 236 -15.25 0.78 -2.48
C ALA A 236 -15.66 1.15 -1.04
N GLY A 237 -15.59 2.43 -0.66
CA GLY A 237 -16.10 2.95 0.61
C GLY A 237 -17.59 2.71 0.85
N LYS A 238 -18.40 2.37 -0.16
CA LYS A 238 -19.85 2.13 0.01
C LYS A 238 -20.20 0.74 0.54
N LEU A 239 -19.22 -0.17 0.56
CA LEU A 239 -19.41 -1.55 1.02
C LEU A 239 -19.14 -1.74 2.51
N VAL A 240 -18.71 -0.67 3.19
CA VAL A 240 -18.36 -0.72 4.61
C VAL A 240 -19.57 -0.60 5.54
N ALA A 241 -19.45 -1.08 6.77
CA ALA A 241 -20.51 -1.00 7.77
C ALA A 241 -20.82 0.45 8.19
N LYS A 242 -19.77 1.25 8.32
CA LYS A 242 -19.83 2.64 8.81
C LYS A 242 -18.88 3.52 8.00
N ASP A 243 -19.36 4.67 7.59
CA ASP A 243 -18.55 5.69 6.89
C ASP A 243 -18.49 6.97 7.74
N ILE A 244 -17.27 7.46 7.95
CA ILE A 244 -16.98 8.76 8.57
C ILE A 244 -16.40 9.66 7.47
N THR A 245 -17.25 10.46 6.86
CA THR A 245 -16.89 11.32 5.73
C THR A 245 -16.39 12.68 6.16
N PHE A 246 -15.31 13.13 5.52
CA PHE A 246 -14.75 14.47 5.64
C PHE A 246 -14.76 15.17 4.27
N PRO A 247 -15.87 15.84 3.90
CA PRO A 247 -16.09 16.36 2.54
C PRO A 247 -15.20 17.53 2.16
N ASP A 248 -14.56 18.18 3.14
CA ASP A 248 -13.66 19.31 2.92
C ASP A 248 -12.17 18.91 2.93
N ILE A 249 -11.87 17.63 3.14
CA ILE A 249 -10.51 17.10 3.17
C ILE A 249 -10.22 16.37 1.86
N THR A 250 -9.03 16.61 1.30
CA THR A 250 -8.56 15.90 0.10
C THR A 250 -7.98 14.53 0.45
N HIS A 251 -7.96 13.61 -0.51
CA HIS A 251 -7.28 12.31 -0.36
C HIS A 251 -5.83 12.46 0.14
N VAL A 252 -5.13 13.49 -0.34
CA VAL A 252 -3.72 13.77 -0.05
C VAL A 252 -3.50 14.18 1.41
N ASP A 253 -4.44 14.93 1.99
CA ASP A 253 -4.29 15.51 3.33
C ASP A 253 -4.92 14.65 4.44
N LEU A 254 -5.63 13.57 4.07
CA LEU A 254 -6.49 12.80 4.96
C LEU A 254 -5.75 12.32 6.22
N LEU A 255 -4.59 11.70 6.07
CA LEU A 255 -3.83 11.15 7.20
C LEU A 255 -3.08 12.21 8.02
N ALA A 256 -2.89 13.43 7.50
CA ALA A 256 -2.27 14.54 8.22
C ALA A 256 -3.28 15.40 9.00
N THR A 257 -4.58 15.12 8.89
CA THR A 257 -5.62 15.98 9.45
C THR A 257 -5.98 15.61 10.90
N THR A 258 -6.03 16.61 11.79
CA THR A 258 -6.27 16.42 13.22
C THR A 258 -7.65 15.84 13.51
N GLU A 259 -8.68 16.29 12.79
CA GLU A 259 -10.06 15.84 12.96
C GLU A 259 -10.21 14.35 12.58
N VAL A 260 -9.46 13.91 11.55
CA VAL A 260 -9.37 12.51 11.15
C VAL A 260 -8.71 11.69 12.26
N ALA A 261 -7.57 12.15 12.78
CA ALA A 261 -6.87 11.48 13.87
C ALA A 261 -7.75 11.36 15.14
N ALA A 262 -8.51 12.40 15.47
CA ALA A 262 -9.44 12.39 16.60
C ALA A 262 -10.58 11.37 16.41
N ALA A 263 -11.15 11.30 15.21
CA ALA A 263 -12.19 10.33 14.88
C ALA A 263 -11.66 8.89 14.99
N VAL A 264 -10.48 8.62 14.44
CA VAL A 264 -9.83 7.29 14.51
C VAL A 264 -9.48 6.94 15.95
N SER A 265 -8.93 7.88 16.72
CA SER A 265 -8.62 7.68 18.14
C SER A 265 -9.87 7.28 18.94
N ALA A 266 -11.02 7.89 18.65
CA ALA A 266 -12.28 7.54 19.30
C ALA A 266 -12.78 6.13 18.96
N LEU A 267 -12.44 5.60 17.78
CA LEU A 267 -12.76 4.23 17.39
C LEU A 267 -11.86 3.19 18.07
N LEU A 268 -10.60 3.56 18.33
CA LEU A 268 -9.55 2.63 18.73
C LEU A 268 -9.16 2.72 20.22
N LYS A 269 -9.95 3.43 21.04
CA LYS A 269 -9.72 3.57 22.49
C LYS A 269 -10.19 2.35 23.29
#